data_AF-E1WK83-F1
#
_entry.id   AF-E1WK83-F1
#
_cell.length_a   1.000
_cell.length_b   1.000
_cell.length_c   1.000
_cell.angle_alpha   90.00
_cell.angle_beta   90.00
_cell.angle_gamma   90.00
#
_symmetry.space_group_name_H-M   'P 1'
#
loop_
_entity.id
_entity.type
_entity.pdbx_description
1 polymer ?
#
loop_
_entity_poly.entity_id
_entity_poly.type
_entity_poly.pdbx_seq_one_letter_code
_entity_poly.pdbx_strand_id
1 'polypeptide(L)' 'MRNFFVSAFLLLVGIAVMTVCRMNNKQYLSELALVNVEALATGEGDVPTSCYGSGNVDCPISDSKVSYVMNGRSF' A
#
# COMPACT_ATOMS: atom_id res chain seq x y z
N MET A 1 -20.97 49.78 12.11
CA MET A 1 -19.62 49.20 11.88
C MET A 1 -19.36 47.94 12.71
N ARG A 2 -19.63 47.91 14.02
CA ARG A 2 -19.44 46.71 14.88
C ARG A 2 -20.07 45.42 14.32
N ASN A 3 -21.31 45.48 13.86
CA ASN A 3 -22.04 44.30 13.37
C ASN A 3 -21.52 43.81 11.99
N PHE A 4 -20.92 44.71 11.20
CA PHE A 4 -20.28 44.37 9.94
C PHE A 4 -18.99 43.57 10.18
N PHE A 5 -18.16 44.00 11.14
CA PHE A 5 -16.95 43.28 11.53
C PHE A 5 -17.27 41.90 12.12
N VAL A 6 -18.33 41.79 12.93
CA VAL A 6 -18.79 40.50 13.46
C VAL A 6 -19.26 39.56 12.35
N SER A 7 -20.03 40.08 11.39
CA SER A 7 -20.48 39.30 10.22
C SER A 7 -19.30 38.81 9.35
N ALA A 8 -18.36 39.71 9.06
CA ALA A 8 -17.16 39.36 8.28
C ALA A 8 -16.30 38.29 8.99
N PHE A 9 -16.16 38.37 10.32
CA PHE A 9 -15.44 37.39 11.10
C PHE A 9 -16.11 36.00 11.07
N LEU A 10 -17.44 35.95 11.22
CA LEU A 10 -18.20 34.69 11.14
C LEU A 10 -18.08 34.04 9.76
N LEU A 11 -18.09 34.83 8.67
CA LEU A 11 -17.88 34.32 7.32
C LEU A 11 -16.48 33.71 7.14
N LEU A 12 -15.43 34.38 7.63
CA LEU A 12 -14.06 33.87 7.57
C LEU A 12 -13.90 32.55 8.33
N VAL A 13 -14.48 32.46 9.53
CA VAL A 13 -14.47 31.24 10.33
C VAL A 13 -15.22 30.10 9.61
N GLY A 14 -16.37 30.40 9.01
CA GLY A 14 -17.14 29.41 8.25
C GLY A 14 -16.35 28.84 7.05
N ILE A 15 -15.64 29.69 6.31
CA ILE A 15 -14.80 29.28 5.18
C ILE A 15 -13.63 28.40 5.66
N ALA A 16 -12.97 28.78 6.75
CA ALA A 16 -11.87 28.01 7.32
C ALA A 16 -12.31 26.59 7.75
N VAL A 17 -13.44 26.49 8.46
CA VAL A 17 -14.01 25.20 8.87
C VAL A 17 -14.37 24.32 7.66
N MET A 18 -15.04 24.89 6.65
CA MET A 18 -15.39 24.18 5.43
C MET A 18 -14.15 23.65 4.68
N THR A 19 -13.06 24.40 4.68
CA THR A 19 -11.81 24.01 4.03
C THR A 19 -11.14 22.85 4.77
N VAL A 20 -11.05 22.93 6.10
CA VAL A 20 -10.49 21.87 6.94
C VAL A 20 -11.32 20.59 6.88
N CYS A 21 -12.66 20.69 6.90
CA CYS A 21 -13.55 19.54 6.74
C CYS A 21 -13.36 18.85 5.38
N ARG A 22 -13.17 19.63 4.30
CA ARG A 22 -12.88 19.08 2.97
C ARG A 22 -11.50 18.42 2.87
N MET A 23 -10.52 18.93 3.60
CA MET A 23 -9.18 18.33 3.65
C MET A 23 -9.15 17.01 4.42
N ASN A 24 -9.85 16.91 5.54
CA ASN A 24 -9.93 15.67 6.33
C ASN A 24 -10.60 14.52 5.56
N ASN A 25 -11.55 14.84 4.67
CA ASN A 25 -12.24 13.83 3.86
C ASN A 25 -11.39 13.31 2.69
N LYS A 26 -10.25 13.97 2.40
CA LYS A 26 -9.22 13.45 1.53
C LYS A 26 -8.09 12.88 2.38
N GLN A 27 -8.29 11.69 2.94
CA GLN A 27 -7.19 10.75 3.19
C GLN A 27 -6.64 10.27 1.83
N TYR A 28 -6.17 11.20 1.00
CA TYR A 28 -5.48 10.88 -0.23
C TYR A 28 -4.04 10.61 0.18
N LEU A 29 -3.78 9.37 0.62
CA LEU A 29 -2.44 8.83 0.45
C LEU A 29 -2.15 8.99 -1.04
N SER A 30 -1.22 9.90 -1.35
CA SER A 30 -0.90 10.23 -2.73
C SER A 30 -0.62 8.92 -3.45
N GLU A 31 -1.19 8.69 -4.65
CA GLU A 31 -0.84 7.50 -5.44
C GLU A 31 0.68 7.32 -5.53
N LEU A 32 1.41 8.44 -5.63
CA LEU A 32 2.87 8.50 -5.60
C LEU A 32 3.52 7.93 -4.31
N ALA A 33 2.85 8.04 -3.17
CA ALA A 33 3.28 7.44 -1.91
C ALA A 33 3.02 5.93 -1.85
N LEU A 34 1.97 5.43 -2.53
CA LEU A 34 1.70 4.00 -2.65
C LEU A 34 2.61 3.30 -3.67
N VAL A 35 3.02 3.99 -4.75
CA VAL A 35 3.94 3.43 -5.76
C VAL A 35 5.25 2.94 -5.14
N ASN A 36 5.77 3.61 -4.11
CA ASN A 36 6.99 3.18 -3.42
C ASN A 36 6.78 1.91 -2.59
N VAL A 37 5.58 1.69 -2.06
CA VAL A 37 5.23 0.49 -1.29
C VAL A 37 5.06 -0.70 -2.24
N GLU A 38 4.35 -0.51 -3.36
CA GLU A 38 4.17 -1.55 -4.36
C GLU A 38 5.47 -1.87 -5.12
N ALA A 39 6.32 -0.88 -5.40
CA ALA A 39 7.64 -1.11 -6.00
C ALA A 39 8.60 -1.87 -5.06
N LEU A 40 8.40 -1.78 -3.74
CA LEU A 40 9.19 -2.56 -2.78
C LEU A 40 8.70 -4.02 -2.69
N ALA A 41 7.41 -4.27 -2.92
CA ALA A 41 6.80 -5.61 -2.96
C ALA A 41 6.75 -6.22 -4.37
N THR A 42 7.15 -5.47 -5.41
CA THR A 42 7.16 -5.97 -6.79
C THR A 42 8.24 -7.05 -6.90
N GLY A 43 7.85 -8.25 -7.35
CA GLY A 43 8.73 -9.42 -7.35
C GLY A 43 8.64 -10.31 -6.10
N GLU A 44 7.78 -10.00 -5.13
CA GLU A 44 7.41 -10.90 -4.02
C GLU A 44 6.15 -11.75 -4.33
N GLY A 45 5.81 -11.91 -5.61
CA GLY A 45 4.80 -12.89 -6.03
C GLY A 45 5.31 -14.32 -5.88
N ASP A 46 4.40 -15.30 -5.94
CA ASP A 46 4.70 -16.74 -5.88
C ASP A 46 5.91 -17.07 -6.76
N VAL A 47 7.03 -17.38 -6.10
CA VAL A 47 8.26 -17.74 -6.79
C VAL A 47 8.01 -19.08 -7.45
N PRO A 48 8.07 -19.20 -8.80
CA PRO A 48 7.88 -20.48 -9.45
C PRO A 48 8.89 -21.47 -8.88
N THR A 49 8.37 -22.44 -8.14
CA THR A 49 9.15 -23.41 -7.38
C THR A 49 8.91 -24.79 -7.95
N SER A 50 9.99 -25.43 -8.39
CA SER A 50 9.94 -26.79 -8.96
C SER A 50 10.72 -27.75 -8.07
N CYS A 51 10.09 -28.87 -7.72
CA CYS A 51 10.67 -29.93 -6.91
C CYS A 51 10.98 -31.16 -7.77
N TYR A 52 12.13 -31.79 -7.56
CA TYR A 52 12.57 -32.87 -8.44
C TYR A 52 13.28 -34.03 -7.72
N GLY A 53 13.00 -35.23 -8.23
CA GLY A 53 13.53 -36.48 -7.69
C GLY A 53 12.86 -36.89 -6.38
N SER A 54 13.37 -37.97 -5.77
CA SER A 54 13.00 -38.40 -4.43
C SER A 54 14.24 -38.37 -3.55
N GLY A 55 14.14 -37.72 -2.40
CA GLY A 55 15.28 -37.46 -1.53
C GLY A 55 14.84 -37.18 -0.09
N ASN A 56 15.54 -36.28 0.60
CA ASN A 56 15.21 -35.92 1.98
C ASN A 56 14.97 -34.41 2.17
N VAL A 57 14.92 -33.64 1.08
CA VAL A 57 14.64 -32.20 1.10
C VAL A 57 13.13 -31.99 1.03
N ASP A 58 12.59 -31.15 1.92
CA ASP A 58 11.16 -30.83 1.93
C ASP A 58 10.79 -29.92 0.74
N CYS A 59 9.76 -30.31 0.00
CA CYS A 59 9.23 -29.51 -1.10
C CYS A 59 8.24 -28.46 -0.55
N PRO A 60 8.40 -27.16 -0.83
CA PRO A 60 7.54 -26.13 -0.25
C PRO A 60 6.12 -26.08 -0.85
N ILE A 61 5.90 -26.75 -1.99
CA ILE A 61 4.60 -26.78 -2.70
C ILE A 61 3.85 -28.11 -2.53
N SER A 62 4.42 -29.09 -1.81
CA SER A 62 3.78 -30.39 -1.55
C SER A 62 4.44 -31.10 -0.37
N ASP A 63 3.73 -31.99 0.32
CA ASP A 63 4.30 -32.75 1.46
C ASP A 63 5.30 -33.87 1.06
N SER A 64 5.92 -33.77 -0.13
CA SER A 64 6.85 -34.75 -0.66
C SER A 64 8.30 -34.41 -0.35
N LYS A 65 9.13 -35.46 -0.18
CA LYS A 65 10.58 -35.36 0.01
C LYS A 65 11.29 -35.55 -1.33
N VAL A 66 12.03 -34.53 -1.77
CA VAL A 66 12.73 -34.47 -3.06
C VAL A 66 14.26 -34.36 -2.90
N SER A 67 14.99 -34.46 -4.01
CA SER A 67 16.45 -34.31 -3.99
C SER A 67 16.89 -32.85 -4.16
N TYR A 68 16.13 -32.06 -4.93
CA TYR A 68 16.44 -30.65 -5.17
C TYR A 68 15.16 -29.83 -5.38
N VAL A 69 15.21 -28.58 -4.92
CA VAL A 69 14.18 -27.56 -5.11
C VAL A 69 14.81 -26.40 -5.87
N MET A 70 14.17 -25.95 -6.95
CA MET A 70 14.62 -24.86 -7.80
C MET A 70 13.62 -23.72 -7.74
N ASN A 71 14.11 -22.53 -7.39
CA ASN A 71 13.32 -21.31 -7.32
C ASN A 71 13.71 -20.40 -8.49
N GLY A 72 12.78 -20.18 -9.42
CA GLY A 72 13.00 -19.26 -10.53
C GLY A 72 12.66 -17.83 -10.12
N ARG A 73 13.60 -16.89 -10.27
CA ARG A 73 13.29 -15.45 -10.23
C ARG A 73 13.78 -14.80 -11.51
N SER A 74 12.88 -14.13 -12.22
CA SER A 74 13.22 -13.21 -13.31
C SER A 74 13.10 -11.79 -12.76
N PHE A 75 14.13 -10.97 -12.96
CA PHE A 75 14.13 -9.54 -12.67
C PHE A 75 13.78 -8.74 -13.93
#